data_AF-D6PLK8-F1
#
_entry.id   AF-D6PLK8-F1
#
_cell.length_a   1.000
_cell.length_b   1.000
_cell.length_c   1.000
_cell.angle_alpha   90.00
_cell.angle_beta   90.00
_cell.angle_gamma   90.00
#
_symmetry.space_group_name_H-M   'P 1'
#
loop_
_entity.id
_entity.type
_entity.pdbx_description
1 polymer ?
#
loop_
_entity_poly.entity_id
_entity_poly.type
_entity_poly.pdbx_seq_one_letter_code
_entity_poly.pdbx_strand_id
1 'polypeptide(L)'
;YIHPYQFGDDASKKTGLWLKGLPCLIPTNYIEPRMVGGKPRWSNQTDSGQNRLGPSQDRWKQRSKTYQGIALAMANQWQYD
;
A
#
# COMPACT_ATOMS: atom_id res chain seq x y z
N TYR A 1 -5.85 0.69 -9.70
CA TYR A 1 -4.70 0.83 -8.77
C TYR A 1 -5.22 0.67 -7.37
N ILE A 2 -4.38 0.10 -6.50
CA ILE A 2 -4.69 -0.08 -5.07
C ILE A 2 -3.66 0.66 -4.21
N HIS A 3 -3.98 0.85 -2.94
CA HIS A 3 -3.09 1.45 -1.95
C HIS A 3 -3.04 0.60 -0.67
N PRO A 4 -1.89 0.50 0.03
CA PRO A 4 -1.78 -0.31 1.25
C PRO A 4 -2.77 0.08 2.36
N TYR A 5 -3.08 1.37 2.50
CA TYR A 5 -4.09 1.83 3.46
C TYR A 5 -5.50 1.31 3.20
N GLN A 6 -5.80 0.76 2.02
CA GLN A 6 -7.08 0.11 1.72
C GLN A 6 -7.12 -1.35 2.21
N PHE A 7 -5.98 -1.88 2.68
CA PHE A 7 -5.80 -3.26 3.11
C PHE A 7 -5.21 -3.39 4.51
N GLY A 8 -5.23 -2.33 5.32
CA GLY A 8 -4.82 -2.38 6.73
C GLY A 8 -3.37 -1.97 7.02
N ASP A 9 -2.61 -1.49 6.04
CA ASP A 9 -1.25 -0.99 6.25
C ASP A 9 -1.22 0.56 6.22
N ASP A 10 -0.65 1.22 7.24
CA ASP A 10 -0.48 2.68 7.31
C ASP A 10 0.58 3.17 6.29
N ALA A 11 0.27 3.08 5.00
CA ALA A 11 1.14 3.53 3.93
C ALA A 11 0.34 3.88 2.67
N SER A 12 0.82 4.90 1.96
CA SER A 12 0.36 5.23 0.60
C SER A 12 1.42 4.87 -0.41
N LYS A 13 1.11 3.91 -1.28
CA LYS A 13 1.91 3.55 -2.46
C LYS A 13 0.93 3.11 -3.55
N LYS A 14 0.81 3.90 -4.60
CA LYS A 14 -0.05 3.55 -5.75
C LYS A 14 0.52 2.30 -6.42
N THR A 15 -0.17 1.18 -6.27
CA THR A 15 0.27 -0.14 -6.76
C THR A 15 -0.65 -0.57 -7.89
N GLY A 16 -0.06 -0.82 -9.07
CA GLY A 16 -0.75 -1.43 -10.21
C GLY A 16 -0.63 -2.94 -10.13
N LEU A 17 -1.75 -3.65 -10.33
CA LEU A 17 -1.76 -5.10 -10.41
C LEU A 17 -2.01 -5.51 -11.86
N TRP A 18 -1.30 -6.54 -12.32
CA TRP A 18 -1.61 -7.21 -13.57
C TRP A 18 -2.67 -8.28 -13.28
N LEU A 19 -3.91 -8.03 -13.73
CA LEU A 19 -5.09 -8.83 -13.36
C LEU A 19 -5.57 -9.78 -14.46
N LYS A 20 -4.69 -10.23 -15.37
CA LYS A 20 -5.09 -11.16 -16.44
C LYS A 20 -5.60 -12.47 -15.81
N GLY A 21 -6.90 -12.74 -15.96
CA GLY A 21 -7.55 -13.92 -15.40
C GLY A 21 -7.88 -13.83 -13.91
N LEU A 22 -7.79 -12.64 -13.30
CA LEU A 22 -8.12 -12.42 -11.88
C LEU A 22 -9.14 -11.29 -11.71
N PRO A 23 -10.10 -11.40 -10.78
CA PRO A 23 -10.97 -10.28 -10.44
C PRO A 23 -10.17 -9.17 -9.74
N CYS A 24 -10.70 -7.94 -9.80
CA CYS A 24 -10.16 -6.81 -9.05
C CYS A 24 -10.07 -7.12 -7.56
N LEU A 25 -8.92 -6.82 -6.94
CA LEU A 25 -8.72 -7.01 -5.50
C LEU A 25 -9.59 -6.03 -4.70
N ILE A 26 -10.35 -6.54 -3.73
CA ILE A 26 -11.32 -5.80 -2.92
C ILE A 26 -10.63 -5.32 -1.64
N PRO A 27 -10.71 -4.00 -1.30
CA PRO A 27 -10.24 -3.47 -0.03
C PRO A 27 -10.78 -4.25 1.17
N THR A 28 -9.91 -4.54 2.14
CA THR A 28 -10.26 -5.36 3.31
C THR A 28 -10.31 -4.56 4.60
N ASN A 29 -9.51 -3.49 4.73
CA ASN A 29 -9.45 -2.67 5.93
C ASN A 29 -8.88 -1.29 5.60
N TYR A 30 -9.57 -0.21 6.00
CA TYR A 30 -9.13 1.15 5.73
C TYR A 30 -8.35 1.74 6.91
N ILE A 31 -7.18 2.31 6.65
CA ILE A 31 -6.40 3.07 7.63
C ILE A 31 -6.56 4.56 7.35
N GLU A 32 -7.14 5.28 8.31
CA GLU A 32 -7.30 6.73 8.24
C GLU A 32 -5.95 7.47 8.20
N PRO A 33 -5.78 8.47 7.33
CA PRO A 33 -4.58 9.28 7.28
C PRO A 33 -4.55 10.33 8.40
N ARG A 34 -3.35 10.84 8.71
CA ARG A 34 -3.26 12.16 9.34
C ARG A 34 -3.47 13.25 8.30
N MET A 35 -4.06 14.37 8.71
CA MET A 35 -4.26 15.53 7.83
C MET A 35 -3.15 16.57 8.02
N VAL A 36 -2.49 16.95 6.93
CA VAL A 36 -1.40 17.95 6.93
C VAL A 36 -1.66 18.95 5.82
N GLY A 37 -1.91 20.22 6.18
CA GLY A 37 -2.23 21.27 5.21
C GLY A 37 -3.43 20.91 4.32
N GLY A 38 -4.46 20.27 4.89
CA GLY A 38 -5.65 19.83 4.17
C GLY A 38 -5.46 18.59 3.28
N LYS A 39 -4.29 17.94 3.31
CA LYS A 39 -4.00 16.74 2.51
C LYS A 39 -3.81 15.51 3.39
N PRO A 40 -4.30 14.34 2.97
CA PRO A 40 -4.08 13.09 3.69
C PRO A 40 -2.64 12.63 3.56
N ARG A 41 -2.08 12.13 4.67
CA ARG A 41 -0.72 11.59 4.74
C ARG A 41 -0.71 10.30 5.57
N TRP A 42 -0.03 9.27 5.06
CA TRP A 42 0.24 8.03 5.79
C TRP A 42 1.66 7.99 6.34
N SER A 43 1.98 7.01 7.19
CA SER A 43 3.25 6.96 7.93
C SER A 43 4.49 6.93 7.04
N ASN A 44 4.37 6.39 5.82
CA ASN A 44 5.49 6.34 4.88
C ASN A 44 5.77 7.69 4.20
N GLN A 45 4.98 8.73 4.46
CA GLN A 45 5.11 10.07 3.86
C GLN A 45 5.55 11.13 4.88
N THR A 46 6.44 12.03 4.45
CA THR A 46 6.67 13.32 5.11
C THR A 46 5.42 14.20 5.01
N ASP A 47 5.44 15.33 5.71
CA ASP A 47 4.34 16.31 5.68
C ASP A 47 4.21 17.00 4.31
N SER A 48 5.33 17.15 3.60
CA SER A 48 5.35 17.54 2.18
C SER A 48 4.86 16.44 1.23
N GLY A 49 4.72 15.20 1.69
CA GLY A 49 4.21 14.06 0.93
C GLY A 49 5.26 13.15 0.31
N GLN A 50 6.54 13.50 0.45
CA GLN A 50 7.65 12.69 -0.01
C GLN A 50 7.76 11.40 0.80
N ASN A 51 8.35 10.35 0.23
CA ASN A 51 8.58 9.13 0.99
C ASN A 51 9.60 9.39 2.12
N ARG A 52 9.35 8.87 3.33
CA ARG A 52 10.28 8.99 4.48
C ARG A 52 11.58 8.19 4.30
N LEU A 53 11.59 7.17 3.43
CA LEU A 53 12.79 6.43 3.08
C LEU A 53 13.68 7.26 2.14
N GLY A 54 14.63 7.96 2.76
CA GLY A 54 15.71 8.65 2.08
C GLY A 54 16.67 7.69 1.35
N PRO A 55 17.63 8.23 0.57
CA PRO A 55 18.65 7.43 -0.11
C PRO A 55 19.43 6.53 0.86
N SER A 56 19.55 5.25 0.52
CA SER A 56 20.39 4.29 1.24
C SER A 56 20.70 3.09 0.35
N GLN A 57 21.69 2.28 0.72
CA GLN A 57 22.08 1.07 -0.02
C GLN A 57 20.93 0.07 -0.16
N ASP A 58 20.07 -0.04 0.87
CA ASP A 58 18.96 -1.00 0.92
C ASP A 58 17.60 -0.41 0.51
N ARG A 59 17.56 0.87 0.10
CA ARG A 59 16.29 1.55 -0.21
C ARG A 59 15.47 0.82 -1.27
N TRP A 60 16.13 0.27 -2.29
CA TRP A 60 15.46 -0.51 -3.34
C TRP A 60 14.77 -1.75 -2.75
N LYS A 61 15.46 -2.48 -1.88
CA LYS A 61 14.96 -3.69 -1.20
C LYS A 61 13.79 -3.35 -0.28
N GLN A 62 13.93 -2.32 0.55
CA GLN A 62 12.87 -1.86 1.44
C GLN A 62 11.62 -1.43 0.68
N ARG A 63 11.77 -0.72 -0.45
CA ARG A 63 10.65 -0.28 -1.29
C ARG A 63 10.02 -1.39 -2.13
N SER A 64 10.70 -2.52 -2.32
CA SER A 64 10.16 -3.70 -3.02
C SER A 64 9.36 -4.65 -2.12
N LYS A 65 9.38 -4.45 -0.79
CA LYS A 65 8.58 -5.27 0.12
C LYS A 65 7.08 -5.12 -0.18
N THR A 66 6.39 -6.25 -0.33
CA THR A 66 4.93 -6.30 -0.43
C THR A 66 4.31 -6.05 0.95
N TYR A 67 3.25 -5.26 0.97
CA TYR A 67 2.49 -4.96 2.17
C TYR A 67 1.67 -6.17 2.59
N GLN A 68 1.67 -6.47 3.90
CA GLN A 68 1.10 -7.71 4.42
C GLN A 68 -0.41 -7.77 4.17
N GLY A 69 -1.12 -6.64 4.35
CA GLY A 69 -2.54 -6.54 4.10
C GLY A 69 -2.93 -6.86 2.66
N ILE A 70 -2.16 -6.34 1.70
CA ILE A 70 -2.34 -6.65 0.27
C ILE A 70 -2.11 -8.15 0.03
N ALA A 71 -1.03 -8.71 0.58
CA ALA A 71 -0.70 -10.13 0.39
C ALA A 71 -1.80 -11.06 0.95
N LEU A 72 -2.33 -10.74 2.14
CA LEU A 72 -3.43 -11.49 2.74
C LEU A 72 -4.72 -11.36 1.93
N ALA A 73 -5.05 -10.16 1.44
CA ALA A 73 -6.22 -9.96 0.59
C ALA A 73 -6.12 -10.77 -0.70
N MET A 74 -4.94 -10.79 -1.34
CA MET A 74 -4.70 -11.62 -2.54
C MET A 74 -4.89 -13.10 -2.25
N ALA A 75 -4.29 -13.60 -1.16
CA ALA A 75 -4.40 -14.99 -0.76
C ALA A 75 -5.85 -15.40 -0.49
N ASN A 76 -6.58 -14.60 0.29
CA ASN A 76 -7.96 -14.92 0.66
C ASN A 76 -8.96 -14.78 -0.49
N GLN A 77 -8.79 -13.78 -1.36
CA GLN A 77 -9.75 -13.51 -2.43
C GLN A 77 -9.56 -14.41 -3.65
N TRP A 78 -8.31 -14.74 -3.98
CA TRP A 78 -7.99 -15.55 -5.16
C TRP A 78 -7.63 -16.99 -4.81
N GLN A 79 -7.90 -17.44 -3.58
CA GLN A 79 -7.92 -18.86 -3.29
C GLN A 79 -8.96 -19.53 -4.19
N TYR A 80 -8.56 -20.64 -4.80
CA TYR A 80 -9.50 -21.57 -5.43
C TYR A 80 -9.89 -22.59 -4.37
N ASP A 81 -11.12 -23.10 -4.46
CA ASP A 81 -11.52 -24.33 -3.75
C ASP A 81 -10.79 -25.55 -4.34
#